data_AF-A0A383VLN3-F1
#
_entry.id   AF-A0A383VLN3-F1
#
_cell.length_a   1.000
_cell.length_b   1.000
_cell.length_c   1.000
_cell.angle_alpha   90.00
_cell.angle_beta   90.00
_cell.angle_gamma   90.00
#
_symmetry.space_group_name_H-M   'P 1'
#
loop_
_entity.id
_entity.type
_entity.pdbx_description
1 polymer ?
#
loop_
_entity_poly.entity_id
_entity_poly.type
_entity_poly.pdbx_seq_one_letter_code
_entity_poly.pdbx_strand_id
1 'polypeptide(L)'
;MQLAVIGSSSVSGFASQLGSDQSVLPVRLNVSGPFGLPCDGQLVQALLNGTQVLGVNRSDSSGVVLMRLNIRQPPGLYNIVFALMPGEDQLPLKTLQANLSLHVRGCIVGEVTPAPDACQACPEGSFSLEPHSSSCRDCPPVATCPGGFAIVPLPGMWHSAPESPQVHR
;
A
#
# COMPACT_ATOMS: atom_id res chain seq x y z
N MET A 1 -0.33 5.21 29.96
CA MET A 1 0.22 5.35 28.61
C MET A 1 -0.91 5.24 27.60
N GLN A 2 -0.72 5.79 26.41
CA GLN A 2 -1.65 5.76 25.29
C GLN A 2 -0.84 5.62 24.01
N LEU A 3 -1.36 4.78 23.10
CA LEU A 3 -0.87 4.62 21.75
C LEU A 3 -1.99 5.06 20.79
N ALA A 4 -1.67 5.91 19.83
CA ALA A 4 -2.65 6.39 18.86
C ALA A 4 -2.01 6.57 17.46
N VAL A 5 -2.80 6.35 16.41
CA VAL A 5 -2.39 6.70 15.04
C VAL A 5 -2.48 8.21 14.86
N ILE A 6 -1.44 8.83 14.32
CA ILE A 6 -1.43 10.25 13.96
C ILE A 6 -1.96 10.40 12.54
N GLY A 7 -3.09 11.11 12.39
CA GLY A 7 -3.77 11.30 11.11
C GLY A 7 -4.95 10.34 10.95
N SER A 8 -5.17 9.84 9.73
CA SER A 8 -6.29 8.96 9.42
C SER A 8 -6.07 7.56 10.01
N SER A 9 -7.07 7.04 10.71
CA SER A 9 -7.13 5.64 11.18
C SER A 9 -7.68 4.68 10.11
N SER A 10 -7.85 5.16 8.88
CA SER A 10 -8.24 4.36 7.72
C SER A 10 -7.47 4.77 6.48
N VAL A 11 -7.05 3.79 5.69
CA VAL A 11 -6.38 3.97 4.39
C VAL A 11 -7.13 3.16 3.36
N SER A 12 -7.52 3.81 2.26
CA SER A 12 -8.22 3.17 1.15
C SER A 12 -7.47 3.36 -0.17
N GLY A 13 -7.63 2.39 -1.07
CA GLY A 13 -7.02 2.45 -2.40
C GLY A 13 -5.53 2.07 -2.42
N PHE A 14 -5.01 1.48 -1.34
CA PHE A 14 -3.65 0.97 -1.30
C PHE A 14 -3.48 -0.16 -2.32
N ALA A 15 -2.45 -0.09 -3.16
CA ALA A 15 -2.14 -1.13 -4.12
C ALA A 15 -0.88 -1.87 -3.67
N SER A 16 -0.98 -3.19 -3.51
CA SER A 16 0.19 -4.04 -3.36
C SER A 16 0.89 -4.12 -4.73
N GLN A 17 2.13 -3.66 -4.85
CA GLN A 17 2.86 -3.57 -6.13
C GLN A 17 4.09 -4.48 -6.15
N LEU A 18 4.44 -5.02 -7.33
CA LEU A 18 5.68 -5.77 -7.54
C LEU A 18 6.89 -4.81 -7.53
N GLY A 19 7.55 -4.71 -6.37
CA GLY A 19 8.76 -3.90 -6.18
C GLY A 19 9.02 -3.65 -4.70
N SER A 20 10.29 -3.67 -4.30
CA SER A 20 10.70 -3.55 -2.89
C SER A 20 10.19 -2.26 -2.22
N ASP A 21 10.09 -1.16 -2.99
CA ASP A 21 9.77 0.17 -2.43
C ASP A 21 8.35 0.65 -2.77
N GLN A 22 7.61 -0.10 -3.58
CA GLN A 22 6.31 0.31 -4.10
C GLN A 22 5.13 -0.18 -3.25
N SER A 23 5.37 -1.10 -2.32
CA SER A 23 4.38 -1.67 -1.41
C SER A 23 4.54 -1.16 0.03
N VAL A 24 4.96 0.09 0.20
CA VAL A 24 5.27 0.67 1.51
C VAL A 24 4.11 1.56 2.00
N LEU A 25 3.54 1.22 3.15
CA LEU A 25 2.59 2.06 3.88
C LEU A 25 3.33 2.85 4.97
N PRO A 26 3.50 4.18 4.82
CA PRO A 26 4.02 5.01 5.89
C PRO A 26 2.95 5.21 6.98
N VAL A 27 3.32 4.99 8.23
CA VAL A 27 2.43 5.19 9.39
C VAL A 27 3.14 6.03 10.44
N ARG A 28 2.41 6.95 11.04
CA ARG A 28 2.86 7.76 12.18
C ARG A 28 2.01 7.41 13.39
N LEU A 29 2.66 7.17 14.52
CA LEU A 29 2.01 6.87 15.78
C LEU A 29 2.49 7.84 16.85
N ASN A 30 1.64 8.12 17.83
CA ASN A 30 1.98 8.85 19.03
C ASN A 30 1.95 7.90 20.23
N VAL A 31 3.03 7.92 21.01
CA VAL A 31 3.16 7.21 22.28
C VAL A 31 3.28 8.26 23.39
N SER A 32 2.25 8.30 24.22
CA SER A 32 2.18 9.26 25.34
C SER A 32 1.98 8.56 26.67
N GLY A 33 2.57 9.12 27.72
CA GLY A 33 2.45 8.71 29.10
C GLY A 33 1.21 9.32 29.76
N PRO A 34 1.12 9.20 31.09
CA PRO A 34 0.18 10.01 31.88
C PRO A 34 0.34 11.51 31.55
N PHE A 35 -0.78 12.25 31.58
CA PHE A 35 -0.82 13.69 31.26
C PHE A 35 -0.42 14.07 29.83
N GLY A 36 -0.39 13.10 28.90
CA GLY A 36 -0.10 13.37 27.48
C GLY A 36 1.37 13.66 27.18
N LEU A 37 2.27 13.41 28.13
CA LEU A 37 3.71 13.62 27.93
C LEU A 37 4.29 12.59 26.96
N PRO A 38 5.23 12.97 26.07
CA PRO A 38 5.84 12.04 25.13
C PRO A 38 6.67 10.97 25.84
N CYS A 39 6.62 9.73 25.36
CA CYS A 39 7.47 8.66 25.84
C CYS A 39 8.53 8.30 24.80
N ASP A 40 9.79 8.48 25.14
CA ASP A 40 10.93 8.11 24.29
C ASP A 40 11.27 6.61 24.39
N GLY A 41 11.82 6.07 23.31
CA GLY A 41 12.40 4.72 23.25
C GLY A 41 11.41 3.56 23.35
N GLN A 42 10.10 3.82 23.35
CA GLN A 42 9.08 2.77 23.48
C GLN A 42 9.01 1.93 22.21
N LEU A 43 9.14 0.60 22.37
CA LEU A 43 9.09 -0.32 21.24
C LEU A 43 7.64 -0.60 20.84
N VAL A 44 7.28 -0.28 19.61
CA VAL A 44 5.97 -0.57 19.04
C VAL A 44 6.12 -1.61 17.94
N GLN A 45 5.24 -2.61 17.95
CA GLN A 45 5.11 -3.62 16.92
C GLN A 45 3.84 -3.38 16.11
N ALA A 46 3.92 -3.56 14.79
CA ALA A 46 2.79 -3.56 13.87
C ALA A 46 2.46 -5.00 13.46
N LEU A 47 1.19 -5.37 13.59
CA LEU A 47 0.66 -6.70 13.30
C LEU A 47 -0.50 -6.59 12.30
N LEU A 48 -0.40 -7.24 11.15
CA LEU A 48 -1.50 -7.40 10.22
C LEU A 48 -2.47 -8.46 10.75
N ASN A 49 -3.75 -8.10 10.84
CA ASN A 49 -4.84 -8.89 11.42
C ASN A 49 -4.51 -9.46 12.82
N GLY A 50 -3.63 -8.76 13.56
CA GLY A 50 -3.18 -9.16 14.89
C GLY A 50 -2.19 -10.33 14.95
N THR A 51 -1.77 -10.90 13.83
CA THR A 51 -0.94 -12.13 13.81
C THR A 51 0.36 -11.98 13.05
N GLN A 52 0.34 -11.37 11.85
CA GLN A 52 1.53 -11.27 11.00
C GLN A 52 2.31 -9.99 11.31
N VAL A 53 3.58 -10.11 11.71
CA VAL A 53 4.43 -8.96 11.99
C VAL A 53 4.76 -8.21 10.69
N LEU A 54 4.39 -6.93 10.62
CA LEU A 54 4.72 -6.03 9.51
C LEU A 54 5.99 -5.22 9.77
N GLY A 55 6.32 -4.98 11.04
CA GLY A 55 7.50 -4.23 11.42
C GLY A 55 7.50 -3.84 12.90
N VAL A 56 8.65 -3.37 13.36
CA VAL A 56 8.86 -2.83 14.70
C VAL A 56 9.63 -1.53 14.58
N ASN A 57 9.31 -0.55 15.43
CA ASN A 57 10.12 0.66 15.56
C ASN A 57 9.94 1.27 16.96
N ARG A 58 10.83 2.18 17.33
CA ARG A 58 10.81 2.89 18.60
C ARG A 58 10.27 4.31 18.44
N SER A 59 9.65 4.82 19.51
CA SER A 59 9.34 6.25 19.59
C SER A 59 10.61 7.07 19.79
N ASP A 60 10.60 8.27 19.23
CA ASP A 60 11.64 9.27 19.45
C ASP A 60 11.37 10.13 20.70
N SER A 61 12.22 11.13 20.95
CA SER A 61 12.09 12.05 22.07
C SER A 61 10.79 12.88 22.08
N SER A 62 10.07 12.93 20.95
CA SER A 62 8.76 13.57 20.83
C SER A 62 7.59 12.60 21.03
N GLY A 63 7.87 11.33 21.34
CA GLY A 63 6.87 10.28 21.47
C GLY A 63 6.35 9.77 20.13
N VAL A 64 6.96 10.18 19.02
CA VAL A 64 6.49 9.83 17.67
C VAL A 64 7.19 8.57 17.19
N VAL A 65 6.42 7.65 16.59
CA VAL A 65 6.94 6.46 15.90
C VAL A 65 6.64 6.60 14.42
N LEU A 66 7.67 6.53 13.59
CA LEU A 66 7.55 6.52 12.13
C LEU A 66 7.79 5.10 11.60
N MET A 67 6.78 4.46 11.04
CA MET A 67 6.90 3.11 10.47
C MET A 67 6.75 3.15 8.94
N ARG A 68 7.47 2.26 8.26
CA ARG A 68 7.34 1.97 6.83
C ARG A 68 7.00 0.50 6.68
N LEU A 69 5.71 0.20 6.57
CA LEU A 69 5.21 -1.18 6.57
C LEU A 69 5.18 -1.72 5.14
N ASN A 70 5.89 -2.81 4.86
CA ASN A 70 5.82 -3.48 3.57
C ASN A 70 4.58 -4.38 3.53
N ILE A 71 3.60 -4.04 2.70
CA ILE A 71 2.32 -4.72 2.63
C ILE A 71 2.19 -5.43 1.29
N ARG A 72 2.18 -6.76 1.34
CA ARG A 72 1.98 -7.66 0.20
C ARG A 72 0.79 -8.55 0.50
N GLN A 73 -0.37 -8.10 0.08
CA GLN A 73 -1.65 -8.74 0.40
C GLN A 73 -2.58 -8.70 -0.81
N PRO A 74 -3.41 -9.74 -1.00
CA PRO A 74 -4.52 -9.69 -1.95
C PRO A 74 -5.49 -8.53 -1.70
N PRO A 75 -6.34 -8.19 -2.69
CA PRO A 75 -7.40 -7.21 -2.50
C PRO A 75 -8.32 -7.60 -1.35
N GLY A 76 -8.62 -6.66 -0.47
CA GLY A 76 -9.44 -6.92 0.71
C GLY A 76 -9.32 -5.89 1.82
N LEU A 77 -10.04 -6.14 2.89
CA LEU A 77 -10.02 -5.35 4.12
C LEU A 77 -9.14 -6.02 5.16
N TYR A 78 -8.21 -5.25 5.71
CA TYR A 78 -7.25 -5.67 6.72
C TYR A 78 -7.29 -4.73 7.91
N ASN A 79 -6.92 -5.24 9.07
CA ASN A 79 -6.75 -4.43 10.27
C ASN A 79 -5.29 -4.50 10.72
N ILE A 80 -4.60 -3.37 10.75
CA ILE A 80 -3.25 -3.28 11.31
C ILE A 80 -3.39 -2.89 12.78
N VAL A 81 -2.90 -3.76 13.65
CA VAL A 81 -2.86 -3.56 15.10
C VAL A 81 -1.46 -3.13 15.47
N PHE A 82 -1.34 -1.98 16.11
CA PHE A 82 -0.11 -1.51 16.72
C PHE A 82 -0.17 -1.83 18.20
N ALA A 83 0.87 -2.45 18.74
CA ALA A 83 0.96 -2.79 20.16
C ALA A 83 2.30 -2.32 20.74
N LEU A 84 2.27 -1.80 21.96
CA LEU A 84 3.48 -1.58 22.74
C LEU A 84 4.01 -2.92 23.23
N MET A 85 5.29 -3.18 22.95
CA MET A 85 5.99 -4.36 23.45
C MET A 85 6.50 -4.06 24.87
N PRO A 86 6.17 -4.88 25.88
CA PRO A 86 6.73 -4.70 27.21
C PRO A 86 8.25 -4.87 27.17
N GLY A 87 8.96 -4.09 27.98
CA GLY A 87 10.38 -4.34 28.25
C GLY A 87 10.57 -5.65 29.03
N GLU A 88 11.79 -6.21 28.98
CA GLU A 88 12.17 -7.51 29.57
C GLU A 88 11.76 -7.68 31.06
N ASP A 89 11.56 -6.58 31.79
CA ASP A 89 11.23 -6.56 33.22
C ASP A 89 9.82 -6.01 33.56
N GLN A 90 8.89 -5.94 32.60
CA GLN A 90 7.57 -5.35 32.84
C GLN A 90 6.45 -6.39 32.84
N LEU A 91 5.64 -6.38 33.91
CA LEU A 91 4.33 -7.06 33.97
C LEU A 91 3.51 -6.70 32.72
N PRO A 92 2.67 -7.62 32.19
CA PRO A 92 1.86 -7.34 31.00
C PRO A 92 0.92 -6.17 31.29
N LEU A 93 1.36 -4.98 30.87
CA LEU A 93 0.53 -3.78 30.84
C LEU A 93 -0.70 -4.13 30.00
N LYS A 94 -1.88 -3.73 30.48
CA LYS A 94 -3.13 -3.72 29.69
C LYS A 94 -2.75 -3.27 28.28
N THR A 95 -2.87 -4.17 27.31
CA THR A 95 -2.28 -4.00 25.97
C THR A 95 -2.82 -2.73 25.34
N LEU A 96 -1.97 -1.70 25.33
CA LEU A 96 -2.27 -0.45 24.68
C LEU A 96 -2.07 -0.66 23.19
N GLN A 97 -3.20 -0.66 22.49
CA GLN A 97 -3.23 -0.92 21.07
C GLN A 97 -3.92 0.20 20.31
N ALA A 98 -3.43 0.46 19.11
CA ALA A 98 -4.08 1.33 18.14
C ALA A 98 -4.37 0.52 16.88
N ASN A 99 -5.51 0.80 16.23
CA ASN A 99 -5.93 0.07 15.05
C ASN A 99 -5.97 1.01 13.84
N LEU A 100 -5.56 0.49 12.69
CA LEU A 100 -5.62 1.14 11.39
C LEU A 100 -6.31 0.21 10.39
N SER A 101 -7.43 0.65 9.85
CA SER A 101 -8.14 -0.08 8.81
C SER A 101 -7.49 0.15 7.46
N LEU A 102 -7.15 -0.92 6.75
CA LEU A 102 -6.52 -0.87 5.45
C LEU A 102 -7.40 -1.56 4.41
N HIS A 103 -7.75 -0.85 3.34
CA HIS A 103 -8.38 -1.43 2.16
C HIS A 103 -7.35 -1.53 1.03
N VAL A 104 -6.92 -2.75 0.74
CA VAL A 104 -6.09 -3.09 -0.41
C VAL A 104 -7.01 -3.23 -1.62
N ARG A 105 -6.81 -2.38 -2.63
CA ARG A 105 -7.63 -2.42 -3.84
C ARG A 105 -7.19 -3.53 -4.79
N GLY A 106 -8.11 -3.96 -5.66
CA GLY A 106 -7.76 -4.69 -6.87
C GLY A 106 -6.97 -3.83 -7.86
N CYS A 107 -6.40 -4.49 -8.86
CA CYS A 107 -5.74 -3.81 -9.95
C CYS A 107 -6.76 -2.99 -10.75
N ILE A 108 -6.31 -1.87 -11.30
CA ILE A 108 -7.14 -0.98 -12.12
C ILE A 108 -6.73 -1.03 -13.59
N VAL A 109 -7.49 -0.35 -14.45
CA VAL A 109 -7.17 -0.26 -15.88
C VAL A 109 -5.77 0.34 -16.02
N GLY A 110 -4.94 -0.29 -16.84
CA GLY A 110 -3.52 0.02 -16.99
C GLY A 110 -2.58 -0.74 -16.06
N GLU A 111 -3.14 -1.55 -15.16
CA GLU A 111 -2.41 -2.52 -14.37
C GLU A 111 -2.81 -3.95 -14.80
N VAL A 112 -2.00 -4.90 -14.36
CA VAL A 112 -2.22 -6.34 -14.50
C VAL A 112 -2.05 -7.01 -13.15
N THR A 113 -2.59 -8.21 -13.01
CA THR A 113 -2.53 -9.07 -11.82
C THR A 113 -1.56 -10.23 -12.08
N PRO A 114 -0.23 -9.99 -12.06
CA PRO A 114 0.77 -11.03 -12.30
C PRO A 114 0.83 -12.06 -11.17
N ALA A 115 0.35 -11.68 -9.98
CA ALA A 115 0.21 -12.54 -8.80
C ALA A 115 -1.07 -12.15 -8.01
N PRO A 116 -1.65 -13.07 -7.22
CA PRO A 116 -2.89 -12.80 -6.47
C PRO A 116 -2.77 -11.67 -5.43
N ASP A 117 -1.56 -11.35 -5.00
CA ASP A 117 -1.24 -10.36 -3.97
C ASP A 117 -0.61 -9.08 -4.55
N ALA A 118 -0.66 -8.88 -5.87
CA ALA A 118 0.07 -7.81 -6.52
C ALA A 118 -0.58 -7.27 -7.79
N CYS A 119 -0.44 -5.96 -7.95
CA CYS A 119 -0.68 -5.24 -9.18
C CYS A 119 0.64 -4.78 -9.78
N GLN A 120 0.71 -4.77 -11.10
CA GLN A 120 1.83 -4.22 -11.83
C GLN A 120 1.30 -3.27 -12.89
N ALA A 121 1.79 -2.03 -12.87
CA ALA A 121 1.51 -1.08 -13.95
C ALA A 121 2.20 -1.55 -15.23
N CYS A 122 1.51 -1.41 -16.37
CA CYS A 122 2.11 -1.75 -17.64
C CYS A 122 3.25 -0.80 -17.99
N PRO A 123 4.45 -1.32 -18.31
CA PRO A 123 5.58 -0.48 -18.70
C PRO A 123 5.37 0.18 -20.06
N GLU A 124 6.21 1.17 -20.38
CA GLU A 124 6.29 1.76 -21.71
C GLU A 124 6.43 0.70 -22.81
N GLY A 125 5.77 0.91 -23.95
CA GLY A 125 5.67 -0.05 -25.04
C GLY A 125 4.60 -1.13 -24.83
N SER A 126 3.86 -1.08 -23.71
CA SER A 126 2.76 -2.00 -23.43
C SER A 126 1.55 -1.27 -22.83
N PHE A 127 0.41 -1.95 -22.81
CA PHE A 127 -0.82 -1.43 -22.21
C PHE A 127 -1.69 -2.55 -21.60
N SER A 128 -2.61 -2.19 -20.70
CA SER A 128 -3.68 -3.07 -20.23
C SER A 128 -5.00 -2.32 -20.15
N LEU A 129 -6.04 -2.89 -20.74
CA LEU A 129 -7.43 -2.43 -20.60
C LEU A 129 -8.25 -3.34 -19.68
N GLU A 130 -7.68 -4.49 -19.30
CA GLU A 130 -8.34 -5.52 -18.49
C GLU A 130 -7.52 -5.72 -17.20
N PRO A 131 -7.97 -5.17 -16.06
CA PRO A 131 -7.20 -5.18 -14.81
C PRO A 131 -6.91 -6.58 -14.26
N HIS A 132 -7.77 -7.56 -14.60
CA HIS A 132 -7.64 -8.95 -14.18
C HIS A 132 -6.72 -9.78 -15.08
N SER A 133 -6.20 -9.20 -16.16
CA SER A 133 -5.22 -9.88 -17.00
C SER A 133 -3.92 -10.11 -16.21
N SER A 134 -3.23 -11.22 -16.48
CA SER A 134 -1.97 -11.56 -15.81
C SER A 134 -0.74 -10.89 -16.44
N SER A 135 -0.90 -10.30 -17.63
CA SER A 135 0.20 -9.73 -18.42
C SER A 135 -0.29 -8.59 -19.30
N CYS A 136 0.61 -7.62 -19.54
CA CYS A 136 0.35 -6.49 -20.40
C CYS A 136 0.36 -6.91 -21.86
N ARG A 137 -0.38 -6.18 -22.69
CA ARG A 137 -0.40 -6.36 -24.15
C ARG A 137 0.65 -5.48 -24.80
N ASP A 138 1.28 -6.00 -25.85
CA ASP A 138 2.22 -5.23 -26.65
C ASP A 138 1.53 -4.06 -27.34
N CYS A 139 2.23 -2.94 -27.47
CA CYS A 139 1.69 -1.77 -28.15
C CYS A 139 1.45 -2.05 -29.65
N PRO A 140 0.31 -1.62 -30.22
CA PRO A 140 0.08 -1.73 -31.65
C PRO A 140 1.14 -0.94 -32.45
N PRO A 141 1.58 -1.43 -33.62
CA PRO A 141 2.71 -0.83 -34.36
C PRO A 141 2.42 0.59 -34.88
N VAL A 142 1.15 0.98 -34.97
CA VAL A 142 0.68 2.28 -35.46
C VAL A 142 0.20 3.20 -34.32
N ALA A 143 0.68 2.93 -33.11
CA ALA A 143 0.41 3.70 -31.91
C ALA A 143 1.67 3.82 -31.04
N THR A 144 1.61 4.71 -30.07
CA THR A 144 2.60 4.85 -29.00
C THR A 144 1.91 4.59 -27.67
N CYS A 145 2.51 3.74 -26.84
CA CYS A 145 1.98 3.37 -25.53
C CYS A 145 2.99 3.80 -24.46
N PRO A 146 2.73 4.89 -23.70
CA PRO A 146 3.61 5.34 -22.64
C PRO A 146 3.61 4.42 -21.41
N GLY A 147 2.80 3.35 -21.43
CA GLY A 147 2.52 2.49 -20.29
C GLY A 147 1.12 2.71 -19.73
N GLY A 148 0.75 1.90 -18.74
CA GLY A 148 -0.58 1.94 -18.15
C GLY A 148 -1.65 1.46 -19.13
N PHE A 149 -2.71 2.26 -19.32
CA PHE A 149 -3.82 1.93 -20.22
C PHE A 149 -3.78 2.70 -21.55
N ALA A 150 -2.86 3.65 -21.68
CA ALA A 150 -2.89 4.62 -22.75
C ALA A 150 -2.39 4.03 -24.07
N ILE A 151 -3.17 4.24 -25.13
CA ILE A 151 -2.83 3.93 -26.50
C ILE A 151 -3.00 5.22 -27.28
N VAL A 152 -1.91 5.79 -27.78
CA VAL A 152 -1.93 7.05 -28.52
C VAL A 152 -1.71 6.73 -30.01
N PRO A 153 -2.75 6.81 -30.86
CA PRO A 153 -2.58 6.60 -32.29
C PRO A 153 -1.57 7.58 -32.88
N LEU A 154 -0.78 7.11 -33.85
CA LEU A 154 0.09 7.99 -34.62
C LEU A 154 -0.72 8.97 -35.49
N PRO A 155 -0.15 10.09 -35.95
CA PRO A 155 -0.85 11.05 -36.80
C PRO A 155 -1.49 10.39 -38.03
N GLY A 156 -2.78 10.66 -38.25
CA GLY A 156 -3.56 10.05 -39.33
C GLY A 156 -4.13 8.67 -39.01
N MET A 157 -4.03 8.22 -37.75
CA MET A 157 -4.67 7.02 -37.23
C MET A 157 -5.68 7.38 -36.13
N TRP A 158 -6.63 6.48 -35.84
CA TRP A 158 -7.67 6.68 -34.83
C TRP A 158 -8.10 5.35 -34.22
N HIS A 159 -8.64 5.38 -33.01
CA HIS A 159 -9.28 4.22 -32.38
C HIS A 159 -10.78 4.47 -32.26
N SER A 160 -11.60 3.43 -32.43
CA SER A 160 -13.07 3.54 -32.44
C SER A 160 -13.66 4.00 -31.09
N ALA A 161 -12.92 3.80 -30.01
CA ALA A 161 -13.25 4.25 -28.65
C ALA A 161 -11.95 4.52 -27.88
N PRO A 162 -11.97 5.35 -26.82
CA PRO A 162 -10.80 5.60 -25.97
C PRO A 162 -10.17 4.31 -25.39
N GLU A 163 -10.98 3.29 -25.15
CA GLU A 163 -10.62 1.97 -24.64
C GLU A 163 -10.58 0.89 -25.74
N SER A 164 -10.49 1.28 -27.03
CA SER A 164 -10.32 0.31 -28.11
C SER A 164 -8.84 -0.03 -28.29
N PRO A 165 -8.44 -1.32 -28.18
CA PRO A 165 -7.07 -1.74 -28.50
C PRO A 165 -6.77 -1.70 -30.00
N GLN A 166 -7.80 -1.53 -30.83
CA GLN A 166 -7.68 -1.47 -32.29
C GLN A 166 -7.50 -0.04 -32.76
N VAL A 167 -6.49 0.14 -33.61
CA VAL A 167 -6.15 1.42 -34.25
C VAL A 167 -6.31 1.27 -35.76
N HIS A 168 -7.02 2.22 -36.34
CA HIS A 168 -7.46 2.30 -37.73
C HIS A 168 -6.86 3.56 -38.39
N ARG A 169 -7.00 3.65 -39.71
CA ARG A 169 -6.61 4.82 -40.51
C ARG A 169 -7.84 5.61 -40.93
#